data_AF-A0A160NVU7-F1
#
_entry.id   AF-A0A160NVU7-F1
#
_cell.length_a   1.000
_cell.length_b   1.000
_cell.length_c   1.000
_cell.angle_alpha   90.00
_cell.angle_beta   90.00
_cell.angle_gamma   90.00
#
_symmetry.space_group_name_H-M   'P 1'
#
loop_
_entity.id
_entity.type
_entity.pdbx_description
1 polymer ?
#
loop_
_entity_poly.entity_id
_entity_poly.type
_entity_poly.pdbx_seq_one_letter_code
_entity_poly.pdbx_strand_id
1 'polypeptide(L)'
;MGRQRPGAAGYGRLDPVAHLRELAAGAGLTGPGVGLMTAAELGDRQCAADGGAEAMVTAGIGVRGWAAAPDAGTVGPPRPGTINIVVSLPVPLTDAALVNAVATATEAKVQALLDVGADASGTPTDAVCVACPVAGDGPAEPFAGPRSRWGARLARAVHQATREACLRSLARGA
;
A
#
# COMPACT_ATOMS: atom_id res chain seq x y z
N MET A 1 -13.39 -32.25 8.02
CA MET A 1 -13.42 -32.10 6.55
C MET A 1 -12.68 -30.80 6.22
N GLY A 2 -11.48 -30.91 5.66
CA GLY A 2 -10.46 -29.85 5.69
C GLY A 2 -10.80 -28.63 4.84
N ARG A 3 -10.73 -27.43 5.44
CA ARG A 3 -10.74 -26.17 4.71
C ARG A 3 -9.34 -25.90 4.18
N GLN A 4 -9.16 -26.11 2.88
CA GLN A 4 -7.99 -25.67 2.14
C GLN A 4 -7.97 -24.13 2.18
N ARG A 5 -6.92 -23.56 2.78
CA ARG A 5 -6.66 -22.10 2.74
C ARG A 5 -6.11 -21.76 1.34
N PRO A 6 -6.72 -20.86 0.57
CA PRO A 6 -6.16 -20.47 -0.71
C PRO A 6 -5.04 -19.45 -0.48
N GLY A 7 -3.80 -19.93 -0.40
CA GLY A 7 -2.61 -19.12 -0.66
C GLY A 7 -2.23 -19.21 -2.14
N ALA A 8 -2.14 -18.05 -2.80
CA ALA A 8 -1.34 -17.68 -3.98
C ALA A 8 -1.21 -18.59 -5.24
N ALA A 9 -1.89 -19.72 -5.36
CA ALA A 9 -1.93 -20.51 -6.60
C ALA A 9 -3.37 -20.66 -7.10
N GLY A 10 -3.86 -19.70 -7.89
CA GLY A 10 -5.20 -19.82 -8.50
C GLY A 10 -5.95 -18.54 -8.83
N TYR A 11 -5.41 -17.36 -8.50
CA TYR A 11 -6.04 -16.11 -8.93
C TYR A 11 -5.71 -15.81 -10.40
N GLY A 12 -6.64 -16.14 -11.31
CA GLY A 12 -6.48 -15.98 -12.76
C GLY A 12 -7.42 -14.95 -13.41
N ARG A 13 -8.14 -14.16 -12.62
CA ARG A 13 -9.07 -13.16 -13.14
C ARG A 13 -8.33 -11.97 -13.75
N LEU A 14 -8.77 -11.54 -14.93
CA LEU A 14 -8.22 -10.40 -15.69
C LEU A 14 -9.16 -9.19 -15.71
N ASP A 15 -10.23 -9.23 -14.91
CA ASP A 15 -11.29 -8.22 -14.82
C ASP A 15 -11.33 -7.60 -13.40
N PRO A 16 -10.24 -6.93 -12.97
CA PRO A 16 -10.02 -6.50 -11.58
C PRO A 16 -11.15 -5.62 -11.03
N VAL A 17 -11.69 -4.73 -11.87
CA VAL A 17 -12.77 -3.81 -11.47
C VAL A 17 -14.08 -4.55 -11.21
N ALA A 18 -14.45 -5.50 -12.07
CA ALA A 18 -15.66 -6.30 -11.88
C ALA A 18 -15.52 -7.17 -10.64
N HIS A 19 -14.37 -7.80 -10.45
CA HIS A 19 -14.10 -8.61 -9.27
C HIS A 19 -14.19 -7.81 -7.96
N LEU A 20 -13.57 -6.62 -7.90
CA LEU A 20 -13.65 -5.76 -6.72
C LEU A 20 -15.09 -5.31 -6.43
N ARG A 21 -15.91 -5.07 -7.45
CA ARG A 21 -17.33 -4.75 -7.28
C ARG A 21 -18.13 -5.93 -6.73
N GLU A 22 -17.89 -7.13 -7.21
CA GLU A 22 -18.51 -8.36 -6.69
C GLU A 22 -18.13 -8.58 -5.22
N LEU A 23 -16.84 -8.42 -4.88
CA LEU A 23 -16.37 -8.51 -3.50
C LEU A 23 -17.03 -7.46 -2.60
N ALA A 24 -17.11 -6.21 -3.06
CA ALA A 24 -17.76 -5.13 -2.34
C ALA A 24 -19.26 -5.43 -2.11
N ALA A 25 -19.97 -5.86 -3.15
CA ALA A 25 -21.38 -6.25 -3.05
C ALA A 25 -21.59 -7.44 -2.10
N GLY A 26 -20.73 -8.46 -2.18
CA GLY A 26 -20.76 -9.62 -1.27
C GLY A 26 -20.48 -9.26 0.19
N ALA A 27 -19.74 -8.18 0.43
CA ALA A 27 -19.49 -7.61 1.76
C ALA A 27 -20.57 -6.60 2.21
N GLY A 28 -21.60 -6.33 1.40
CA GLY A 28 -22.64 -5.35 1.69
C GLY A 28 -22.15 -3.89 1.63
N LEU A 29 -21.02 -3.62 0.99
CA LEU A 29 -20.48 -2.28 0.80
C LEU A 29 -21.21 -1.57 -0.34
N THR A 30 -21.59 -0.32 -0.11
CA THR A 30 -22.32 0.51 -1.09
C THR A 30 -21.66 1.88 -1.24
N GLY A 31 -21.81 2.49 -2.41
CA GLY A 31 -21.30 3.83 -2.68
C GLY A 31 -19.86 3.86 -3.24
N PRO A 32 -19.26 5.05 -3.37
CA PRO A 32 -17.90 5.20 -3.86
C PRO A 32 -16.87 4.64 -2.86
N GLY A 33 -15.79 4.07 -3.37
CA GLY A 33 -14.71 3.53 -2.55
C GLY A 33 -13.48 3.15 -3.37
N VAL A 34 -12.41 2.77 -2.67
CA VAL A 34 -11.17 2.30 -3.29
C VAL A 34 -11.02 0.81 -3.01
N GLY A 35 -10.82 0.03 -4.06
CA GLY A 35 -10.49 -1.39 -3.97
C GLY A 35 -9.03 -1.61 -4.36
N LEU A 36 -8.29 -2.34 -3.52
CA LEU A 36 -6.90 -2.71 -3.79
C LEU A 36 -6.82 -4.23 -3.93
N MET A 37 -6.21 -4.69 -5.02
CA MET A 37 -5.92 -6.10 -5.20
C MET A 37 -4.56 -6.43 -4.59
N THR A 38 -4.45 -7.59 -3.96
CA THR A 38 -3.20 -7.99 -3.33
C THR A 38 -2.96 -9.48 -3.46
N ALA A 39 -1.73 -9.85 -3.78
CA ALA A 39 -1.21 -11.21 -3.63
C ALA A 39 -0.52 -11.42 -2.27
N ALA A 40 -0.43 -10.37 -1.44
CA ALA A 40 0.05 -10.48 -0.08
C ALA A 40 -1.03 -11.07 0.84
N GLU A 41 -0.60 -11.81 1.86
CA GLU A 41 -1.50 -12.38 2.85
C GLU A 41 -2.13 -11.29 3.72
N LEU A 42 -3.46 -11.11 3.61
CA LEU A 42 -4.19 -10.05 4.34
C LEU A 42 -4.09 -10.19 5.87
N GLY A 43 -3.93 -11.41 6.38
CA GLY A 43 -3.75 -11.67 7.82
C GLY A 43 -2.47 -11.06 8.40
N ASP A 44 -1.52 -10.70 7.54
CA ASP A 44 -0.24 -10.10 7.91
C ASP A 44 -0.18 -8.59 7.74
N ARG A 45 -1.32 -7.95 7.46
CA ARG A 45 -1.38 -6.48 7.42
C ARG A 45 -0.78 -5.88 8.68
N GLN A 46 0.05 -4.87 8.54
CA GLN A 46 0.59 -4.11 9.66
C GLN A 46 -0.05 -2.72 9.68
N CYS A 47 -0.19 -2.17 10.89
CA CYS A 47 -0.74 -0.84 11.09
C CYS A 47 0.20 -0.05 11.98
N ALA A 48 0.36 1.23 11.68
CA ALA A 48 1.08 2.16 12.53
C ALA A 48 0.40 3.54 12.50
N ALA A 49 0.66 4.34 13.51
CA ALA A 49 0.08 5.68 13.63
C ALA A 49 1.09 6.67 14.18
N ASP A 50 0.99 7.93 13.75
CA ASP A 50 1.81 9.01 14.26
C ASP A 50 1.03 10.33 14.22
N GLY A 51 0.83 10.95 15.38
CA GLY A 51 0.21 12.27 15.47
C GLY A 51 -1.16 12.42 14.81
N GLY A 52 -1.94 11.34 14.74
CA GLY A 52 -3.26 11.28 14.09
C GLY A 52 -3.26 10.80 12.63
N ALA A 53 -2.10 10.61 12.00
CA ALA A 53 -2.00 9.88 10.74
C ALA A 53 -1.98 8.37 11.04
N GLU A 54 -2.74 7.58 10.28
CA GLU A 54 -2.82 6.12 10.45
C GLU A 54 -2.52 5.42 9.12
N ALA A 55 -1.61 4.46 9.12
CA ALA A 55 -1.27 3.68 7.93
C ALA A 55 -1.58 2.20 8.16
N MET A 56 -2.13 1.54 7.13
CA MET A 56 -2.27 0.10 7.02
C MET A 56 -1.53 -0.36 5.78
N VAL A 57 -0.67 -1.38 5.94
CA VAL A 57 0.17 -1.89 4.85
C VAL A 57 0.07 -3.40 4.76
N THR A 58 -0.10 -3.91 3.54
CA THR A 58 0.16 -5.32 3.21
C THR A 58 1.38 -5.38 2.31
N ALA A 59 2.25 -6.37 2.51
CA ALA A 59 3.47 -6.50 1.74
C ALA A 59 3.73 -7.97 1.37
N GLY A 60 3.99 -8.20 0.09
CA GLY A 60 4.53 -9.43 -0.47
C GLY A 60 5.71 -9.07 -1.37
N ILE A 61 6.93 -9.13 -0.82
CA ILE A 61 8.15 -8.60 -1.48
C ILE A 61 9.06 -9.68 -2.07
N GLY A 62 8.49 -10.86 -2.34
CA GLY A 62 9.20 -11.97 -3.01
C GLY A 62 9.65 -11.61 -4.43
N VAL A 63 8.89 -10.74 -5.11
CA VAL A 63 9.32 -10.03 -6.33
C VAL A 63 9.36 -8.54 -6.02
N ARG A 64 10.54 -7.94 -6.17
CA ARG A 64 10.82 -6.54 -5.86
C ARG A 64 11.98 -6.04 -6.72
N GLY A 65 12.08 -4.73 -6.90
CA GLY A 65 13.20 -4.12 -7.63
C GLY A 65 13.11 -2.60 -7.68
N TRP A 66 14.05 -2.01 -8.40
CA TRP A 66 14.09 -0.58 -8.68
C TRP A 66 13.20 -0.23 -9.87
N ALA A 67 12.34 0.79 -9.71
CA ALA A 67 11.33 1.15 -10.71
C ALA A 67 11.92 1.59 -12.07
N ALA A 68 13.16 2.07 -12.08
CA ALA A 68 13.87 2.50 -13.30
C ALA A 68 15.01 1.53 -13.70
N ALA A 69 15.05 0.32 -13.13
CA ALA A 69 16.00 -0.69 -13.57
C ALA A 69 15.69 -1.13 -15.02
N PRO A 70 16.70 -1.42 -15.84
CA PRO A 70 16.48 -1.96 -17.17
C PRO A 70 15.77 -3.31 -17.09
N ASP A 71 14.94 -3.62 -18.10
CA ASP A 71 14.25 -4.90 -18.18
C ASP A 71 15.26 -6.05 -18.20
N ALA A 72 15.25 -6.86 -17.15
CA ALA A 72 16.18 -7.98 -16.99
C ALA A 72 15.83 -9.21 -17.86
N GLY A 73 14.79 -9.13 -18.70
CA GLY A 73 14.36 -10.23 -19.56
C GLY A 73 14.07 -11.51 -18.77
N THR A 74 13.01 -11.52 -17.96
CA THR A 74 12.65 -12.72 -17.17
C THR A 74 11.97 -13.77 -18.04
N VAL A 75 12.51 -15.00 -18.04
CA VAL A 75 11.89 -16.16 -18.71
C VAL A 75 10.84 -16.79 -17.76
N GLY A 76 9.56 -16.69 -18.12
CA GLY A 76 8.43 -17.27 -17.38
C GLY A 76 7.38 -16.23 -16.95
N PRO A 77 6.20 -16.66 -16.47
CA PRO A 77 5.17 -15.74 -16.00
C PRO A 77 5.68 -14.96 -14.77
N PRO A 78 5.41 -13.64 -14.69
CA PRO A 78 5.85 -12.83 -13.57
C PRO A 78 5.23 -13.36 -12.27
N ARG A 79 6.07 -13.64 -11.28
CA ARG A 79 5.58 -13.94 -9.93
C ARG A 79 4.99 -12.66 -9.33
N PRO A 80 3.87 -12.75 -8.58
CA PRO A 80 3.26 -11.56 -8.02
C PRO A 80 4.10 -11.00 -6.86
N GLY A 81 4.21 -9.68 -6.84
CA GLY A 81 4.73 -8.90 -5.72
C GLY A 81 3.88 -7.64 -5.60
N THR A 82 3.53 -7.26 -4.37
CA THR A 82 2.67 -6.10 -4.11
C THR A 82 2.95 -5.52 -2.72
N ILE A 83 2.99 -4.19 -2.64
CA ILE A 83 2.87 -3.44 -1.40
C ILE A 83 1.69 -2.50 -1.55
N ASN A 84 0.63 -2.73 -0.77
CA ASN A 84 -0.53 -1.86 -0.73
C ASN A 84 -0.50 -1.04 0.55
N ILE A 85 -0.60 0.28 0.41
CA ILE A 85 -0.59 1.23 1.50
C ILE A 85 -1.93 1.96 1.50
N VAL A 86 -2.65 1.93 2.61
CA VAL A 86 -3.77 2.82 2.88
C VAL A 86 -3.36 3.72 4.02
N VAL A 87 -3.39 5.04 3.82
CA VAL A 87 -3.13 6.01 4.87
C VAL A 87 -4.33 6.92 5.07
N SER A 88 -4.75 7.07 6.31
CA SER A 88 -5.81 7.99 6.71
C SER A 88 -5.22 9.23 7.40
N LEU A 89 -5.71 10.39 7.00
CA LEU A 89 -5.41 11.68 7.63
C LEU A 89 -6.71 12.31 8.15
N PRO A 90 -6.70 12.94 9.34
CA PRO A 90 -7.90 13.47 9.96
C PRO A 90 -8.24 14.90 9.48
N VAL A 91 -7.55 15.40 8.46
CA VAL A 91 -7.74 16.74 7.89
C VAL A 91 -8.02 16.66 6.41
N PRO A 92 -8.88 17.52 5.84
CA PRO A 92 -9.01 17.62 4.40
C PRO A 92 -7.70 18.11 3.78
N LEU A 93 -7.35 17.55 2.63
CA LEU A 93 -6.17 17.93 1.84
C LEU A 93 -6.62 18.63 0.55
N THR A 94 -5.81 19.57 0.08
CA THR A 94 -5.95 20.06 -1.30
C THR A 94 -5.48 19.00 -2.30
N ASP A 95 -5.83 19.13 -3.57
CA ASP A 95 -5.34 18.23 -4.63
C ASP A 95 -3.81 18.19 -4.70
N ALA A 96 -3.15 19.35 -4.53
CA ALA A 96 -1.70 19.43 -4.49
C ALA A 96 -1.12 18.68 -3.28
N ALA A 97 -1.76 18.80 -2.11
CA ALA A 97 -1.36 18.07 -0.92
C ALA A 97 -1.58 16.56 -1.09
N LEU A 98 -2.66 16.10 -1.73
CA LEU A 98 -2.90 14.68 -2.03
C LEU A 98 -1.77 14.09 -2.88
N VAL A 99 -1.32 14.82 -3.92
CA VAL A 99 -0.18 14.40 -4.74
C VAL A 99 1.11 14.31 -3.91
N ASN A 100 1.37 15.31 -3.06
CA ASN A 100 2.52 15.27 -2.15
C ASN A 100 2.44 14.12 -1.12
N ALA A 101 1.24 13.78 -0.64
CA ALA A 101 1.04 12.68 0.30
C ALA A 101 1.40 11.33 -0.35
N VAL A 102 1.00 11.10 -1.61
CA VAL A 102 1.37 9.88 -2.35
C VAL A 102 2.88 9.79 -2.56
N ALA A 103 3.53 10.90 -2.93
CA ALA A 103 4.99 10.94 -3.07
C ALA A 103 5.70 10.64 -1.73
N THR A 104 5.24 11.28 -0.66
CA THR A 104 5.80 11.10 0.69
C THR A 104 5.61 9.67 1.22
N ALA A 105 4.45 9.05 0.99
CA ALA A 105 4.22 7.65 1.31
C ALA A 105 5.16 6.74 0.51
N THR A 106 5.43 7.07 -0.75
CA THR A 106 6.35 6.32 -1.61
C THR A 106 7.79 6.43 -1.10
N GLU A 107 8.27 7.63 -0.76
CA GLU A 107 9.60 7.83 -0.17
C GLU A 107 9.75 7.03 1.14
N ALA A 108 8.76 7.10 2.03
CA ALA A 108 8.75 6.35 3.28
C ALA A 108 8.77 4.82 3.07
N LYS A 109 8.04 4.33 2.07
CA LYS A 109 8.05 2.92 1.66
C LYS A 109 9.44 2.49 1.17
N VAL A 110 10.07 3.28 0.30
CA VAL A 110 11.43 3.01 -0.19
C VAL A 110 12.41 2.96 0.97
N GLN A 111 12.35 3.93 1.88
CA GLN A 111 13.20 3.94 3.07
C GLN A 111 13.00 2.66 3.92
N ALA A 112 11.75 2.25 4.14
CA ALA A 112 11.44 1.03 4.88
C ALA A 112 11.98 -0.25 4.21
N LEU A 113 11.93 -0.33 2.87
CA LEU A 113 12.52 -1.43 2.11
C LEU A 113 14.03 -1.50 2.30
N LEU A 114 14.72 -0.37 2.16
CA LEU A 114 16.16 -0.30 2.36
C LEU A 114 16.56 -0.68 3.81
N ASP A 115 15.79 -0.22 4.80
CA ASP A 115 16.03 -0.51 6.23
C ASP A 115 15.89 -2.00 6.59
N VAL A 116 15.13 -2.78 5.80
CA VAL A 116 15.04 -4.24 5.96
C VAL A 116 16.02 -5.01 5.07
N GLY A 117 16.93 -4.30 4.39
CA GLY A 117 17.91 -4.88 3.47
C GLY A 117 17.34 -5.28 2.11
N ALA A 118 16.14 -4.80 1.76
CA ALA A 118 15.59 -4.98 0.42
C ALA A 118 16.11 -3.90 -0.52
N ASP A 119 16.98 -4.29 -1.46
CA ASP A 119 17.48 -3.42 -2.52
C ASP A 119 16.41 -3.19 -3.61
N ALA A 120 15.41 -2.36 -3.28
CA ALA A 120 14.27 -2.11 -4.15
C ALA A 120 13.55 -0.80 -3.78
N SER A 121 12.92 -0.17 -4.78
CA SER A 121 11.97 0.92 -4.53
C SER A 121 10.52 0.46 -4.35
N GLY A 122 10.26 -0.83 -4.60
CA GLY A 122 8.92 -1.39 -4.57
C GLY A 122 8.80 -2.75 -5.23
N THR A 123 7.58 -3.09 -5.58
CA THR A 123 7.22 -4.31 -6.33
C THR A 123 6.45 -3.95 -7.61
N PRO A 124 6.18 -4.92 -8.51
CA PRO A 124 5.52 -4.63 -9.79
C PRO A 124 4.13 -3.99 -9.71
N THR A 125 3.41 -4.18 -8.60
CA THR A 125 1.99 -3.78 -8.48
C THR A 125 1.70 -3.05 -7.15
N ASP A 126 2.64 -2.21 -6.70
CA ASP A 126 2.43 -1.38 -5.52
C ASP A 126 1.27 -0.39 -5.72
N ALA A 127 0.51 -0.12 -4.65
CA ALA A 127 -0.56 0.86 -4.67
C ALA A 127 -0.59 1.69 -3.38
N VAL A 128 -0.96 2.96 -3.50
CA VAL A 128 -1.14 3.90 -2.38
C VAL A 128 -2.52 4.52 -2.45
N CYS A 129 -3.27 4.44 -1.36
CA CYS A 129 -4.53 5.13 -1.15
C CYS A 129 -4.36 6.12 0.00
N VAL A 130 -4.62 7.41 -0.26
CA VAL A 130 -4.70 8.45 0.76
C VAL A 130 -6.18 8.74 1.01
N ALA A 131 -6.64 8.51 2.23
CA ALA A 131 -8.00 8.78 2.67
C ALA A 131 -8.00 9.99 3.61
N CYS A 132 -8.81 10.99 3.30
CA CYS A 132 -9.01 12.15 4.15
C CYS A 132 -10.46 12.63 4.06
N PRO A 133 -10.94 13.42 5.04
CA PRO A 133 -12.22 14.11 4.92
C PRO A 133 -12.30 14.92 3.62
N VAL A 134 -13.50 14.99 3.05
CA VAL A 134 -13.79 15.95 1.98
C VAL A 134 -13.80 17.35 2.59
N ALA A 135 -13.17 18.31 1.91
CA ALA A 135 -13.22 19.70 2.35
C ALA A 135 -14.67 20.19 2.37
N GLY A 136 -15.13 20.68 3.52
CA GLY A 136 -16.34 21.51 3.60
C GLY A 136 -16.01 22.97 3.30
N ASP A 137 -16.72 23.90 3.93
CA ASP A 137 -16.45 25.35 3.78
C ASP A 137 -15.15 25.83 4.46
N GLY A 138 -14.47 24.95 5.20
CA GLY A 138 -13.22 25.23 5.90
C GLY A 138 -11.96 25.04 5.05
N PRO A 139 -10.81 25.60 5.47
CA PRO A 139 -9.57 25.48 4.72
C PRO A 139 -9.04 24.04 4.74
N ALA A 140 -8.66 23.55 3.57
CA ALA A 140 -7.91 22.29 3.42
C ALA A 140 -6.41 22.52 3.65
N GLU A 141 -5.71 21.52 4.16
CA GLU A 141 -4.26 21.56 4.33
C GLU A 141 -3.57 21.59 2.96
N PRO A 142 -2.76 22.62 2.66
CA PRO A 142 -2.10 22.76 1.37
C PRO A 142 -0.84 21.92 1.21
N PHE A 143 -0.29 21.35 2.30
CA PHE A 143 0.98 20.61 2.25
C PHE A 143 0.91 19.23 2.91
N ALA A 144 1.44 18.23 2.20
CA ALA A 144 1.67 16.89 2.75
C ALA A 144 3.03 16.30 2.35
N GLY A 145 4.02 17.15 2.04
CA GLY A 145 5.41 16.74 1.80
C GLY A 145 6.14 16.33 3.09
N PRO A 146 7.32 15.66 3.02
CA PRO A 146 7.98 15.03 4.18
C PRO A 146 8.35 15.97 5.34
N ARG A 147 8.40 17.28 5.09
CA ARG A 147 8.72 18.31 6.08
C ARG A 147 7.49 19.08 6.60
N SER A 148 6.32 18.88 5.97
CA SER A 148 5.06 19.43 6.45
C SER A 148 4.57 18.69 7.69
N ARG A 149 3.65 19.31 8.45
CA ARG A 149 3.07 18.71 9.65
C ARG A 149 2.47 17.34 9.35
N TRP A 150 1.60 17.25 8.35
CA TRP A 150 0.89 16.01 8.05
C TRP A 150 1.71 15.05 7.21
N GLY A 151 2.53 15.54 6.29
CA GLY A 151 3.43 14.68 5.50
C GLY A 151 4.47 13.97 6.36
N ALA A 152 5.09 14.64 7.34
CA ALA A 152 6.06 13.99 8.24
C ALA A 152 5.42 12.88 9.11
N ARG A 153 4.16 13.08 9.53
CA ARG A 153 3.38 12.11 10.32
C ARG A 153 3.01 10.89 9.47
N LEU A 154 2.44 11.14 8.29
CA LEU A 154 2.16 10.12 7.28
C LEU A 154 3.42 9.31 6.95
N ALA A 155 4.57 9.98 6.73
CA ALA A 155 5.82 9.30 6.42
C ALA A 155 6.24 8.31 7.52
N ARG A 156 6.21 8.72 8.80
CA ARG A 156 6.57 7.86 9.92
C ARG A 156 5.62 6.67 10.07
N ALA A 157 4.31 6.90 9.96
CA ALA A 157 3.31 5.84 10.02
C ALA A 157 3.49 4.83 8.88
N VAL A 158 3.64 5.31 7.63
CA VAL A 158 3.85 4.45 6.46
C VAL A 158 5.16 3.69 6.56
N HIS A 159 6.25 4.34 6.96
CA HIS A 159 7.56 3.71 7.13
C HIS A 159 7.49 2.56 8.13
N GLN A 160 6.95 2.80 9.33
CA GLN A 160 6.85 1.78 10.37
C GLN A 160 6.01 0.58 9.91
N ALA A 161 4.80 0.82 9.41
CA ALA A 161 3.91 -0.25 8.96
C ALA A 161 4.51 -1.03 7.79
N THR A 162 5.16 -0.35 6.84
CA THR A 162 5.84 -1.00 5.71
C THR A 162 7.00 -1.86 6.18
N ARG A 163 7.83 -1.34 7.08
CA ARG A 163 8.99 -2.05 7.61
C ARG A 163 8.57 -3.35 8.30
N GLU A 164 7.57 -3.27 9.17
CA GLU A 164 7.04 -4.45 9.88
C GLU A 164 6.39 -5.45 8.91
N ALA A 165 5.63 -4.98 7.92
CA ALA A 165 5.01 -5.85 6.91
C ALA A 165 6.06 -6.58 6.06
N CYS A 166 7.13 -5.87 5.67
CA CYS A 166 8.24 -6.46 4.91
C CYS A 166 9.00 -7.51 5.73
N LEU A 167 9.30 -7.25 7.02
CA LEU A 167 9.95 -8.22 7.90
C LEU A 167 9.13 -9.52 8.01
N ARG A 168 7.80 -9.42 8.14
CA ARG A 168 6.91 -10.59 8.14
C ARG A 168 6.91 -11.33 6.80
N SER A 169 6.87 -10.59 5.68
CA SER A 169 6.95 -11.19 4.35
C SER A 169 8.26 -11.96 4.14
N LEU A 170 9.39 -11.43 4.62
CA LEU A 170 10.70 -12.09 4.50
C LEU A 170 10.78 -13.35 5.36
N ALA A 171 10.25 -13.29 6.58
CA ALA A 171 10.23 -14.44 7.50
C ALA A 171 9.40 -15.64 6.98
N ARG A 172 8.49 -15.43 6.02
CA ARG A 172 7.75 -16.51 5.34
C ARG A 172 8.43 -17.07 4.10
N GLY A 173 9.32 -16.28 3.49
CA GLY A 173 10.05 -16.65 2.28
C GLY A 173 11.37 -17.37 2.57
N ALA A 174 11.84 -17.32 3.82
CA ALA A 174 12.93 -18.13 4.36
C ALA A 174 12.42 -19.51 4.80
#